data_AF-A0A316QBY3-F1
#
_entry.id   AF-A0A316QBY3-F1
#
_cell.length_a   1.000
_cell.length_b   1.000
_cell.length_c   1.000
_cell.angle_alpha   90.00
_cell.angle_beta   90.00
_cell.angle_gamma   90.00
#
_symmetry.space_group_name_H-M   'P 1'
#
loop_
_entity.id
_entity.type
_entity.pdbx_description
1 polymer ?
#
loop_
_entity_poly.entity_id
_entity_poly.type
_entity_poly.pdbx_seq_one_letter_code
_entity_poly.pdbx_strand_id
1 'polypeptide(L)'
;EIKVYQKAVKPVKHVYGKYGTLAKRYLEDKGIDWTIANLPEYLHGVDRAADELYETMYEKFSKEERFKKSADFMENLKRETEMQRLIEEEILNEIVYVK
;
A
#
# COMPACT_ATOMS: atom_id res chain seq x y z
N GLU A 1 19.38 19.77 25.05
CA GLU A 1 19.35 18.30 24.86
C GLU A 1 17.99 17.77 25.26
N ILE A 2 17.31 17.02 24.38
CA ILE A 2 16.14 16.23 24.73
C ILE A 2 16.46 14.78 24.32
N LYS A 3 17.17 14.07 25.20
CA LYS A 3 17.45 12.63 25.08
C LYS A 3 16.83 11.93 26.29
N VAL A 4 15.51 11.91 26.41
CA VAL A 4 14.91 11.12 27.50
C VAL A 4 13.57 10.52 27.10
N TYR A 5 13.47 9.20 27.37
CA TYR A 5 12.28 8.35 27.41
C TYR A 5 11.76 7.67 26.12
N GLN A 6 12.60 6.83 25.51
CA GLN A 6 12.11 5.58 24.88
C GLN A 6 12.67 4.33 25.57
N LYS A 7 12.91 4.43 26.88
CA LYS A 7 13.59 3.38 27.65
C LYS A 7 12.62 2.75 28.65
N ALA A 8 11.59 2.04 28.16
CA ALA A 8 10.79 1.06 28.92
C ALA A 8 9.59 0.45 28.16
N VAL A 9 9.35 0.75 26.88
CA VAL A 9 8.26 0.10 26.13
C VAL A 9 8.80 -1.22 25.59
N LYS A 10 8.22 -2.35 25.98
CA LYS A 10 8.53 -3.64 25.33
C LYS A 10 8.39 -3.43 23.82
N PRO A 11 9.35 -3.84 22.98
CA PRO A 11 9.21 -3.67 21.54
C PRO A 11 7.95 -4.42 21.10
N VAL A 12 6.87 -3.68 20.83
CA VAL A 12 5.66 -4.25 20.27
C VAL A 12 6.00 -4.55 18.83
N LYS A 13 6.05 -5.84 18.48
CA LYS A 13 6.30 -6.26 17.12
C LYS A 13 5.03 -5.98 16.31
N HIS A 14 5.03 -4.84 15.61
CA HIS A 14 4.01 -4.55 14.61
C HIS A 14 4.29 -5.35 13.33
N VAL A 15 3.24 -5.93 12.75
CA VAL A 15 3.29 -6.60 11.45
C VAL A 15 2.40 -5.80 10.51
N TYR A 16 2.96 -5.38 9.39
CA TYR A 16 2.26 -4.60 8.37
C TYR A 16 2.00 -5.49 7.15
N GLY A 17 0.98 -5.12 6.38
CA GLY A 17 0.74 -5.67 5.06
C GLY A 17 1.84 -5.25 4.07
N LYS A 18 1.60 -5.56 2.80
CA LYS A 18 2.53 -5.26 1.71
C LYS A 18 2.85 -3.77 1.65
N TYR A 19 1.82 -2.93 1.65
CA TYR A 19 1.96 -1.50 1.40
C TYR A 19 2.46 -0.74 2.62
N GLY A 20 2.00 -1.09 3.83
CA GLY A 20 2.56 -0.56 5.08
C GLY A 20 4.04 -0.90 5.23
N THR A 21 4.46 -2.10 4.82
CA THR A 21 5.90 -2.46 4.81
C THR A 21 6.70 -1.63 3.81
N LEU A 22 6.18 -1.41 2.61
CA LEU A 22 6.84 -0.58 1.59
C LEU A 22 6.91 0.90 2.02
N ALA A 23 5.85 1.45 2.59
CA ALA A 23 5.82 2.83 3.08
C ALA A 23 6.80 3.02 4.24
N LYS A 24 6.89 2.06 5.17
CA LYS A 24 7.90 2.10 6.23
C LYS A 24 9.31 2.22 5.66
N ARG A 25 9.65 1.37 4.68
CA ARG A 25 10.96 1.39 4.05
C ARG A 25 11.23 2.70 3.32
N TYR A 26 10.23 3.25 2.63
CA TYR A 26 10.34 4.54 1.97
C TYR A 26 10.61 5.69 2.96
N LEU A 27 9.89 5.72 4.08
CA LEU A 27 10.09 6.73 5.14
C LEU A 27 11.47 6.61 5.80
N GLU A 28 11.95 5.39 6.02
CA GLU A 28 13.29 5.09 6.53
C GLU A 28 14.37 5.57 5.55
N ASP A 29 14.23 5.27 4.25
CA ASP A 29 15.16 5.68 3.19
C ASP A 29 15.20 7.22 3.04
N LYS A 30 14.10 7.91 3.35
CA LYS A 30 14.00 9.38 3.38
C LYS A 30 14.48 10.00 4.70
N GLY A 31 14.66 9.20 5.75
CA GLY A 31 15.05 9.67 7.08
C GLY A 31 13.98 10.54 7.77
N ILE A 32 12.69 10.33 7.46
CA ILE A 32 11.56 11.10 8.01
C ILE A 32 10.61 10.28 8.87
N ASP A 33 10.87 8.99 9.05
CA ASP A 33 10.09 8.06 9.88
C ASP A 33 9.83 8.60 11.31
N TRP A 34 10.83 9.27 11.90
CA TRP A 34 10.75 9.87 13.23
C TRP A 34 9.83 11.09 13.35
N THR A 35 9.39 11.67 12.22
CA THR A 35 8.46 12.82 12.21
C THR A 35 7.01 12.40 12.42
N ILE A 36 6.70 11.10 12.25
CA ILE A 36 5.34 10.57 12.40
C ILE A 36 5.10 10.21 13.87
N ALA A 37 4.26 10.99 14.55
CA ALA A 37 3.95 10.85 15.97
C ALA A 37 3.43 9.45 16.35
N ASN A 38 2.69 8.79 15.44
CA ASN A 38 2.23 7.41 15.59
C ASN A 38 2.48 6.62 14.31
N LEU A 39 3.75 6.27 14.08
CA LEU A 39 4.17 5.49 12.92
C LEU A 39 3.39 4.16 12.77
N PRO A 40 3.13 3.36 13.82
CA PRO A 40 2.36 2.13 13.66
C PRO A 40 0.94 2.34 13.12
N GLU A 41 0.17 3.28 13.69
CA GLU A 41 -1.19 3.56 13.21
C GLU A 41 -1.18 4.09 11.77
N TYR A 42 -0.20 4.94 11.44
CA TYR A 42 -0.03 5.43 10.07
C TYR A 42 0.19 4.29 9.09
N LEU A 43 1.10 3.35 9.38
CA LEU A 43 1.42 2.24 8.49
C LEU A 43 0.26 1.25 8.35
N HIS A 44 -0.53 1.02 9.42
CA HIS A 44 -1.79 0.29 9.31
C HIS A 44 -2.87 1.06 8.51
N GLY A 45 -2.85 2.38 8.58
CA GLY A 45 -3.66 3.26 7.73
C GLY A 45 -3.30 3.12 6.25
N VAL A 46 -2.01 3.03 5.92
CA VAL A 46 -1.51 2.78 4.56
C VAL A 46 -2.06 1.46 4.01
N ASP A 47 -1.99 0.38 4.79
CA ASP A 47 -2.56 -0.91 4.37
C ASP A 47 -4.07 -0.81 4.10
N ARG A 48 -4.83 -0.19 5.00
CA ARG A 48 -6.28 0.01 4.81
C ARG A 48 -6.61 0.84 3.57
N ALA A 49 -5.91 1.95 3.38
CA ALA A 49 -6.11 2.83 2.23
C ALA A 49 -5.80 2.11 0.91
N ALA A 50 -4.76 1.28 0.91
CA ALA A 50 -4.41 0.48 -0.25
C ALA A 50 -5.47 -0.58 -0.58
N ASP A 51 -6.03 -1.26 0.43
CA ASP A 51 -7.12 -2.21 0.23
C ASP A 51 -8.38 -1.50 -0.31
N GLU A 52 -8.75 -0.34 0.24
CA GLU A 52 -9.90 0.45 -0.22
C GLU A 52 -9.73 0.94 -1.67
N LEU A 53 -8.54 1.43 -2.02
CA LEU A 53 -8.23 1.86 -3.39
C LEU A 53 -8.23 0.67 -4.36
N TYR A 54 -7.69 -0.47 -3.93
CA TYR A 54 -7.71 -1.69 -4.73
C TYR A 54 -9.12 -2.10 -5.11
N GLU A 55 -10.03 -2.22 -4.13
CA GLU A 55 -11.42 -2.59 -4.36
C GLU A 55 -12.13 -1.59 -5.27
N THR A 56 -11.93 -0.29 -5.03
CA THR A 56 -12.55 0.78 -5.83
C THR A 56 -12.10 0.73 -7.30
N MET A 57 -10.80 0.62 -7.55
CA MET A 57 -10.26 0.55 -8.90
C MET A 57 -10.61 -0.75 -9.60
N TYR A 58 -10.60 -1.87 -8.87
CA TYR A 58 -11.00 -3.17 -9.40
C TYR A 58 -12.47 -3.13 -9.84
N GLU A 59 -13.37 -2.60 -9.00
CA GLU A 59 -14.79 -2.46 -9.35
C GLU A 59 -14.96 -1.61 -10.62
N LYS A 60 -14.22 -0.50 -10.73
CA LYS A 60 -14.24 0.36 -11.91
C LYS A 60 -13.74 -0.37 -13.16
N PHE A 61 -12.54 -0.97 -13.09
CA PHE A 61 -11.92 -1.65 -14.22
C PHE A 61 -12.71 -2.89 -14.66
N SER A 62 -13.33 -3.62 -13.74
CA SER A 62 -14.16 -4.79 -14.07
C SER A 62 -15.34 -4.47 -15.01
N LYS A 63 -15.78 -3.20 -15.03
CA LYS A 63 -16.87 -2.70 -15.89
C LYS A 63 -16.37 -2.20 -17.25
N GLU A 64 -15.07 -2.01 -17.43
CA GLU A 64 -14.48 -1.52 -18.68
C GLU A 64 -14.41 -2.62 -19.75
N GLU A 65 -14.69 -2.28 -21.01
CA GLU A 65 -14.74 -3.24 -22.12
C GLU A 65 -13.41 -4.01 -22.29
N ARG A 66 -12.27 -3.34 -22.12
CA ARG A 66 -10.93 -3.93 -22.27
C ARG A 66 -10.63 -5.04 -21.25
N PHE A 67 -11.34 -5.06 -20.12
CA PHE A 67 -11.16 -6.04 -19.05
C PHE A 67 -12.33 -7.02 -18.92
N LYS A 68 -13.36 -6.91 -19.75
CA LYS A 68 -14.44 -7.92 -19.79
C LYS A 68 -13.86 -9.29 -20.09
N LYS A 69 -14.44 -10.32 -19.47
CA LYS A 69 -13.99 -11.70 -19.72
C LYS A 69 -14.39 -12.15 -21.13
N SER A 70 -13.47 -12.80 -21.84
CA SER A 70 -13.71 -13.52 -23.09
C SER A 70 -13.77 -15.04 -22.83
N ALA A 71 -14.01 -15.82 -23.87
CA ALA A 71 -13.94 -17.28 -23.79
C ALA A 71 -12.48 -17.80 -23.73
N ASP A 72 -11.50 -16.96 -24.06
CA ASP A 72 -10.08 -17.33 -24.06
C ASP A 72 -9.47 -17.11 -22.66
N PHE A 73 -9.02 -18.22 -22.06
CA PHE A 73 -8.43 -18.20 -20.72
C PHE A 73 -7.13 -17.38 -20.67
N MET A 74 -6.27 -17.51 -21.67
CA MET A 74 -4.97 -16.82 -21.70
C MET A 74 -5.14 -15.32 -21.85
N GLU A 75 -6.14 -14.91 -22.63
CA GLU A 75 -6.52 -13.50 -22.77
C GLU A 75 -7.08 -12.93 -21.48
N ASN A 76 -7.96 -13.66 -20.79
CA ASN A 76 -8.49 -13.25 -19.48
C ASN A 76 -7.37 -13.09 -18.45
N LEU A 77 -6.44 -14.04 -18.38
CA LEU A 77 -5.31 -13.98 -17.46
C LEU A 77 -4.42 -12.75 -17.74
N LYS A 78 -4.15 -12.44 -19.01
CA LYS A 78 -3.41 -11.23 -19.40
C LYS A 78 -4.15 -9.97 -18.96
N ARG A 79 -5.45 -9.87 -19.23
CA ARG A 79 -6.31 -8.73 -18.84
C ARG A 79 -6.34 -8.54 -17.33
N GLU A 80 -6.47 -9.62 -16.56
CA GLU A 80 -6.47 -9.57 -15.10
C GLU A 80 -5.10 -9.15 -14.55
N THR A 81 -4.01 -9.68 -15.11
CA THR A 81 -2.65 -9.30 -14.71
C THR A 81 -2.38 -7.81 -14.99
N GLU A 82 -2.83 -7.30 -16.14
CA GLU A 82 -2.72 -5.89 -16.49
C GLU A 82 -3.52 -5.01 -15.53
N MET A 83 -4.77 -5.40 -15.22
CA MET A 83 -5.60 -4.69 -14.25
C MET A 83 -4.92 -4.61 -12.88
N GLN A 84 -4.46 -5.74 -12.34
CA GLN A 84 -3.75 -5.80 -11.06
C GLN A 84 -2.51 -4.90 -11.06
N ARG A 85 -1.75 -4.90 -12.16
CA ARG A 85 -0.57 -4.05 -12.30
C ARG A 85 -0.91 -2.56 -12.27
N LEU A 86 -1.97 -2.14 -12.98
CA LEU A 86 -2.39 -0.73 -12.99
C LEU A 86 -2.83 -0.26 -11.60
N ILE A 87 -3.59 -1.11 -10.89
CA ILE A 87 -4.03 -0.81 -9.52
C ILE A 87 -2.81 -0.72 -8.58
N GLU A 88 -1.87 -1.66 -8.70
CA GLU A 88 -0.63 -1.64 -7.91
C GLU A 88 0.19 -0.36 -8.15
N GLU A 89 0.37 0.03 -9.43
CA GLU A 89 1.10 1.26 -9.77
C GLU A 89 0.42 2.49 -9.17
N GLU A 90 -0.91 2.55 -9.17
CA GLU A 90 -1.65 3.65 -8.54
C GLU A 90 -1.47 3.67 -7.02
N ILE A 91 -1.62 2.52 -6.33
CA ILE A 91 -1.42 2.42 -4.87
C ILE A 91 0.00 2.86 -4.48
N LEU A 92 1.01 2.43 -5.24
CA LEU A 92 2.39 2.80 -4.98
C LEU A 92 2.60 4.31 -5.09
N ASN A 93 2.02 4.95 -6.10
CA ASN A 93 2.19 6.38 -6.34
C ASN A 93 1.38 7.25 -5.35
N GLU A 94 0.11 6.91 -5.11
CA GLU A 94 -0.82 7.73 -4.36
C GLU A 94 -0.77 7.50 -2.84
N ILE A 95 -0.32 6.31 -2.39
CA ILE A 95 -0.38 5.93 -0.97
C ILE A 95 1.00 5.66 -0.40
N VAL A 96 1.87 4.92 -1.11
CA VAL A 96 3.15 4.48 -0.56
C VAL A 96 4.24 5.54 -0.71
N TYR A 97 4.40 6.12 -1.90
CA TYR A 97 5.49 7.05 -2.23
C TYR A 97 5.05 8.51 -2.23
N VAL A 98 4.11 8.86 -1.36
CA VAL A 98 3.65 10.25 -1.19
C VAL A 98 4.84 11.14 -0.82
N LYS A 99 5.01 12.23 -1.57
CA LYS A 99 6.12 13.18 -1.42
C LYS A 99 5.90 14.17 -0.29
#